data_AF-A0A7S1QJX7-F1
#
_entry.id   AF-A0A7S1QJX7-F1
#
_cell.length_a   1.000
_cell.length_b   1.000
_cell.length_c   1.000
_cell.angle_alpha   90.00
_cell.angle_beta   90.00
_cell.angle_gamma   90.00
#
_symmetry.space_group_name_H-M   'P 1'
#
loop_
_entity.id
_entity.type
_entity.pdbx_description
1 polymer ?
#
loop_
_entity_poly.entity_id
_entity_poly.type
_entity_poly.pdbx_seq_one_letter_code
_entity_poly.pdbx_strand_id
1 'polypeptide(L)'
;DGGVAYVDPAQLDGETSLKPKFALQETMRITTSKELSALEGHVNAEPPNQLVQSFNGTLYLQGFPRGVPIDAKNFVLRGSTLRNSAWAYGLVVYTGYDTKLVQNLKKTPSKRSRVEVTANCLLLIVFGCLVSAALISAVARGISLRSGTAAAKRMFWAWPESESSEEDKWYLAFITFMIGYNNLIPISLYVTCDLVRTFQARIMERDQSMYHAETDSGCRVKNSGLNENLGQVEFVLTDKTGTLTQNHMQFKACSIEGQIYGHWDEELGATDEIANMPPPHISVPLAGAPLQKAQQDRRHTDGARVP
;
A
#
# COMPACT_ATOMS: atom_id res chain seq x y z
N ASP A 1 7.82 38.58 3.51
CA ASP A 1 7.02 37.68 4.39
C ASP A 1 7.93 37.08 5.44
N GLY A 2 7.54 37.09 6.72
CA GLY A 2 8.41 36.82 7.89
C GLY A 2 8.96 35.40 8.02
N GLY A 3 9.56 34.85 6.96
CA GLY A 3 10.22 33.55 6.94
C GLY A 3 9.31 32.36 7.21
N VAL A 4 8.02 32.45 6.88
CA VAL A 4 7.05 31.38 7.11
C VAL A 4 6.78 30.64 5.81
N ALA A 5 6.84 29.31 5.87
CA ALA A 5 6.43 28.40 4.80
C ALA A 5 5.30 27.51 5.31
N TYR A 6 4.29 27.22 4.48
CA TYR A 6 3.22 26.31 4.86
C TYR A 6 3.42 24.95 4.22
N VAL A 7 3.30 23.92 5.04
CA VAL A 7 3.60 22.56 4.64
C VAL A 7 2.41 21.68 4.94
N ASP A 8 1.97 20.92 3.94
CA ASP A 8 0.88 19.96 4.03
C ASP A 8 1.46 18.57 4.39
N PRO A 9 1.15 18.04 5.60
CA PRO A 9 1.61 16.75 6.08
C PRO A 9 0.66 15.60 5.72
N ALA A 10 -0.31 15.77 4.81
CA ALA A 10 -1.35 14.78 4.54
C ALA A 10 -0.83 13.35 4.29
N GLN A 11 0.38 13.19 3.75
CA GLN A 11 1.00 11.89 3.50
C GLN A 11 1.60 11.20 4.75
N LEU A 12 1.75 11.93 5.85
CA LEU A 12 2.46 11.50 7.07
C LEU A 12 1.54 11.30 8.28
N ASP A 13 0.58 12.21 8.49
CA ASP A 13 -0.16 12.32 9.75
C ASP A 13 -1.69 12.23 9.57
N GLY A 14 -2.17 12.16 8.31
CA GLY A 14 -3.61 12.19 8.01
C GLY A 14 -4.31 13.49 8.42
N GLU A 15 -3.56 14.50 8.88
CA GLU A 15 -4.08 15.83 9.19
C GLU A 15 -4.29 16.64 7.90
N THR A 16 -5.40 17.39 7.83
CA THR A 16 -5.74 18.25 6.68
C THR A 16 -5.24 19.69 6.84
N SER A 17 -4.72 20.05 8.00
CA SER A 17 -4.27 21.41 8.30
C SER A 17 -2.86 21.66 7.77
N LEU A 18 -2.65 22.87 7.23
CA LEU A 18 -1.31 23.32 6.86
C LEU A 18 -0.50 23.61 8.12
N LYS A 19 0.65 22.94 8.27
CA LYS A 19 1.58 23.17 9.38
C LYS A 19 2.55 24.30 8.98
N PRO A 20 2.58 25.43 9.70
CA PRO A 20 3.56 26.48 9.44
C PRO A 20 4.96 26.02 9.87
N LYS A 21 5.94 26.32 9.02
CA LYS A 21 7.36 26.09 9.24
C LYS A 21 8.08 27.42 9.17
N PHE A 22 9.03 27.62 10.08
CA PHE A 22 9.68 28.91 10.27
C PHE A 22 11.15 28.81 9.86
N ALA A 23 11.62 29.77 9.07
CA ALA A 23 13.04 29.99 8.81
C ALA A 23 13.72 30.52 10.08
N LEU A 24 15.01 30.24 10.23
CA LEU A 24 15.82 30.79 11.31
C LEU A 24 16.02 32.30 11.08
N GLN A 25 15.97 33.10 12.15
CA GLN A 25 16.04 34.55 12.08
C GLN A 25 17.32 35.05 11.40
N GLU A 26 18.42 34.34 11.64
CA GLU A 26 19.76 34.62 11.12
C GLU A 26 19.88 34.38 9.61
N THR A 27 19.09 33.45 9.08
CA THR A 27 19.11 33.07 7.64
C THR A 27 17.94 33.65 6.84
N MET A 28 16.94 34.23 7.52
CA MET A 28 15.71 34.74 6.89
C MET A 28 15.97 35.84 5.85
N ARG A 29 17.08 36.57 5.97
CA ARG A 29 17.45 37.65 5.03
C ARG A 29 18.06 37.14 3.72
N ILE A 30 18.47 35.88 3.69
CA ILE A 30 19.12 35.26 2.53
C ILE A 30 18.04 34.82 1.55
N THR A 31 17.89 35.57 0.46
CA THR A 31 16.83 35.33 -0.54
C THR A 31 17.38 35.06 -1.93
N THR A 32 18.65 35.40 -2.17
CA THR A 32 19.30 35.21 -3.47
C THR A 32 20.27 34.03 -3.43
N SER A 33 20.34 33.25 -4.50
CA SER A 33 21.29 32.14 -4.63
C SER A 33 22.75 32.56 -4.40
N LYS A 34 23.14 33.78 -4.79
CA LYS A 34 24.47 34.35 -4.54
C LYS A 34 24.76 34.51 -3.04
N GLU A 35 23.80 34.99 -2.27
CA GLU A 35 23.94 35.14 -0.81
C GLU A 35 24.00 33.77 -0.14
N LEU A 36 23.21 32.80 -0.62
CA LEU A 36 23.25 31.42 -0.14
C LEU A 36 24.61 30.76 -0.39
N SER A 37 25.26 31.05 -1.52
CA SER A 37 26.59 30.51 -1.83
C SER A 37 27.72 31.08 -0.95
N ALA A 38 27.51 32.26 -0.36
CA ALA A 38 28.45 32.88 0.57
C ALA A 38 28.23 32.44 2.04
N LEU A 39 27.18 31.65 2.30
CA LEU A 39 26.85 31.19 3.64
C LEU A 39 27.76 30.02 4.04
N GLU A 40 28.60 30.23 5.05
CA GLU A 40 29.46 29.20 5.62
C GLU A 40 29.03 28.84 7.05
N GLY A 41 28.97 27.54 7.34
CA GLY A 41 28.55 27.03 8.64
C GLY A 41 28.43 25.52 8.66
N HIS A 42 28.06 24.96 9.82
CA HIS A 42 27.75 23.54 9.97
C HIS A 42 26.56 23.34 10.90
N VAL A 43 25.83 22.25 10.69
CA VAL A 43 24.70 21.84 11.54
C VAL A 43 25.11 20.60 12.31
N ASN A 44 24.94 20.65 13.62
CA ASN A 44 25.00 19.47 14.47
C ASN A 44 23.57 19.00 14.75
N ALA A 45 23.19 17.84 14.23
CA ALA A 45 21.84 17.29 14.38
C ALA A 45 21.87 16.01 15.21
N GLU A 46 20.76 15.72 15.89
CA GLU A 46 20.55 14.42 16.54
C GLU A 46 20.70 13.25 15.54
N PRO A 47 21.07 12.03 16.01
CA PRO A 47 21.09 10.87 15.14
C PRO A 47 19.69 10.57 14.56
N PRO A 48 19.61 10.04 13.32
CA PRO A 48 18.34 9.67 12.69
C PRO A 48 17.46 8.80 13.60
N ASN A 49 16.22 9.23 13.84
CA ASN A 49 15.24 8.54 14.67
C ASN A 49 13.84 8.49 14.02
N GLN A 50 12.97 7.64 14.57
CA GLN A 50 11.59 7.41 14.10
C GLN A 50 10.58 8.46 14.57
N LEU A 51 11.00 9.37 15.47
CA LEU A 51 10.10 10.36 16.07
C LEU A 51 9.83 11.50 15.09
N VAL A 52 8.72 11.42 14.37
CA VAL A 52 8.33 12.36 13.31
C VAL A 52 8.10 13.79 13.84
N GLN A 53 7.62 13.93 15.08
CA GLN A 53 7.24 15.22 15.68
C GLN A 53 8.38 15.95 16.41
N SER A 54 9.50 15.29 16.65
CA SER A 54 10.64 15.86 17.37
C SER A 54 11.79 16.05 16.41
N PHE A 55 12.54 17.14 16.53
CA PHE A 55 13.85 17.30 15.90
C PHE A 55 14.66 18.24 16.76
N ASN A 56 15.90 17.86 17.08
CA ASN A 56 16.81 18.71 17.84
C ASN A 56 18.13 18.82 17.09
N GLY A 57 18.55 20.06 16.83
CA GLY A 57 19.85 20.36 16.23
C GLY A 57 20.30 21.77 16.56
N THR A 58 21.56 22.07 16.25
CA THR A 58 22.16 23.38 16.44
C THR A 58 22.89 23.78 15.17
N LEU A 59 22.55 24.94 14.62
CA LEU A 59 23.24 25.58 13.49
C LEU A 59 24.35 26.49 14.01
N TYR A 60 25.56 26.33 13.47
CA TYR A 60 26.69 27.23 13.70
C TYR A 60 27.04 27.94 12.39
N LEU A 61 26.88 29.25 12.36
CA LEU A 61 27.20 30.10 11.19
C LEU A 61 28.49 30.88 11.43
N GLN A 62 29.29 31.06 10.38
CA GLN A 62 30.44 31.96 10.45
C GLN A 62 29.98 33.41 10.67
N GLY A 63 30.67 34.14 11.56
CA GLY A 63 30.30 35.50 11.97
C GLY A 63 29.31 35.57 13.13
N PHE A 64 28.70 34.45 13.54
CA PHE A 64 27.84 34.38 14.73
C PHE A 64 28.51 33.53 15.83
N PRO A 65 28.78 34.10 17.02
CA PRO A 65 29.50 33.38 18.08
C PRO A 65 28.65 32.36 18.84
N ARG A 66 27.33 32.33 18.64
CA ARG A 66 26.41 31.40 19.33
C ARG A 66 25.75 30.45 18.34
N GLY A 67 25.60 29.20 18.74
CA GLY A 67 24.80 28.22 18.02
C GLY A 67 23.32 28.56 18.11
N VAL A 68 22.62 28.44 16.98
CA VAL A 68 21.19 28.69 16.85
C VAL A 68 20.46 27.35 16.98
N PRO A 69 19.53 27.18 17.94
CA PRO A 69 18.78 25.95 18.07
C PRO A 69 17.80 25.77 16.91
N ILE A 70 17.70 24.54 16.43
CA ILE A 70 16.79 24.09 15.38
C ILE A 70 15.83 23.08 16.00
N ASP A 71 14.54 23.37 15.88
CA ASP A 71 13.45 22.54 16.42
C ASP A 71 12.61 21.92 15.30
N ALA A 72 11.64 21.08 15.65
CA ALA A 72 10.67 20.50 14.71
C ALA A 72 9.89 21.54 13.89
N LYS A 73 9.77 22.78 14.39
CA LYS A 73 9.15 23.92 13.68
C LYS A 73 9.99 24.43 12.50
N ASN A 74 11.30 24.21 12.54
CA ASN A 74 12.23 24.59 11.47
C ASN A 74 12.54 23.43 10.51
N PHE A 75 12.17 22.21 10.90
CA PHE A 75 12.46 20.99 10.15
C PHE A 75 11.30 20.58 9.24
N VAL A 76 11.60 20.27 7.97
CA VAL A 76 10.63 19.80 6.97
C VAL A 76 10.89 18.33 6.65
N LEU A 77 9.84 17.51 6.70
CA LEU A 77 9.93 16.07 6.49
C LEU A 77 9.84 15.72 4.99
N ARG A 78 10.49 14.61 4.62
CA ARG A 78 10.27 13.98 3.32
C ARG A 78 8.81 13.51 3.22
N GLY A 79 8.15 13.78 2.10
CA GLY A 79 6.73 13.44 1.86
C GLY A 79 5.76 14.57 2.18
N SER A 80 6.23 15.65 2.80
CA SER A 80 5.43 16.86 2.94
C SER A 80 5.41 17.68 1.64
N THR A 81 4.29 18.32 1.33
CA THR A 81 4.17 19.19 0.15
C THR A 81 4.15 20.66 0.57
N LEU A 82 4.96 21.49 -0.09
CA LEU A 82 4.96 22.94 0.13
C LEU A 82 3.68 23.52 -0.48
N ARG A 83 2.91 24.27 0.30
CA ARG A 83 1.69 24.97 -0.16
C ARG A 83 1.74 26.43 0.26
N ASN A 84 1.02 27.29 -0.45
CA ASN A 84 0.90 28.72 -0.13
C ASN A 84 2.27 29.43 0.04
N SER A 85 3.30 28.96 -0.67
CA SER A 85 4.65 29.51 -0.66
C SER A 85 5.29 29.18 -2.02
N ALA A 86 5.84 30.18 -2.70
CA ALA A 86 6.35 30.01 -4.06
C ALA A 86 7.63 29.17 -4.12
N TRP A 87 8.53 29.36 -3.15
CA TRP A 87 9.81 28.68 -3.06
C TRP A 87 10.30 28.67 -1.61
N ALA A 88 11.24 27.79 -1.30
CA ALA A 88 11.95 27.76 -0.03
C ALA A 88 13.40 27.29 -0.27
N TYR A 89 14.37 27.93 0.38
CA TYR A 89 15.72 27.38 0.50
C TYR A 89 15.82 26.58 1.80
N GLY A 90 16.49 25.43 1.74
CA GLY A 90 16.68 24.58 2.89
C GLY A 90 17.98 23.79 2.79
N LEU A 91 18.51 23.41 3.95
CA LEU A 91 19.66 22.51 4.06
C LEU A 91 19.16 21.08 4.28
N VAL A 92 19.69 20.14 3.49
CA VAL A 92 19.35 18.72 3.62
C VAL A 92 20.15 18.11 4.77
N VAL A 93 19.47 17.73 5.86
CA VAL A 93 20.10 17.11 7.04
C VAL A 93 20.14 15.58 6.94
N TYR A 94 19.04 14.96 6.49
CA TYR A 94 18.95 13.50 6.33
C TYR A 94 18.64 13.13 4.88
N THR A 95 19.25 12.04 4.40
CA THR A 95 19.07 11.55 3.02
C THR A 95 18.69 10.06 3.02
N GLY A 96 17.98 9.61 1.98
CA GLY A 96 17.67 8.19 1.78
C GLY A 96 17.00 7.50 2.98
N TYR A 97 17.68 6.48 3.51
CA TYR A 97 17.22 5.65 4.64
C TYR A 97 17.25 6.36 6.00
N ASP A 98 18.00 7.47 6.10
CA ASP A 98 18.10 8.25 7.34
C ASP A 98 16.91 9.21 7.50
N THR A 99 16.09 9.38 6.47
CA THR A 99 14.89 10.22 6.58
C THR A 99 13.89 9.61 7.55
N LYS A 100 13.34 10.43 8.46
CA LYS A 100 12.41 9.98 9.52
C LYS A 100 11.20 9.20 8.98
N LEU A 101 10.70 9.56 7.79
CA LEU A 101 9.63 8.83 7.10
C LEU A 101 10.06 7.38 6.84
N VAL A 102 11.24 7.16 6.26
CA VAL A 102 11.73 5.81 5.91
C VAL A 102 12.06 5.00 7.14
N GLN A 103 12.57 5.63 8.20
CA GLN A 103 12.80 4.94 9.46
C GLN A 103 11.51 4.46 10.13
N ASN A 104 10.40 5.16 9.92
CA ASN A 104 9.07 4.76 10.39
C ASN A 104 8.43 3.71 9.45
N LEU A 105 8.95 3.48 8.24
CA LEU A 105 8.48 2.41 7.38
C LEU A 105 8.98 1.05 7.88
N LYS A 106 8.04 0.13 8.17
CA LYS A 106 8.39 -1.29 8.32
C LYS A 106 8.83 -1.85 6.98
N LYS A 107 9.91 -2.64 6.99
CA LYS A 107 10.35 -3.41 5.81
C LYS A 107 9.19 -4.22 5.27
N THR A 108 8.84 -4.03 4.00
CA THR A 108 7.73 -4.74 3.36
C THR A 108 8.02 -6.24 3.37
N PRO A 109 7.23 -7.07 4.09
CA PRO A 109 7.39 -8.50 4.04
C PRO A 109 6.97 -9.02 2.67
N SER A 110 7.58 -10.13 2.24
CA SER A 110 7.09 -10.87 1.08
C SER A 110 5.71 -11.43 1.43
N LYS A 111 4.69 -11.04 0.67
CA LYS A 111 3.30 -11.47 0.88
C LYS A 111 3.09 -12.75 0.07
N ARG A 112 2.63 -13.81 0.74
CA ARG A 112 2.24 -15.09 0.11
C ARG A 112 0.74 -15.32 0.32
N SER A 113 0.08 -15.93 -0.66
CA SER A 113 -1.34 -16.26 -0.52
C SER A 113 -1.54 -17.43 0.45
N ARG A 114 -2.69 -17.44 1.13
CA ARG A 114 -3.13 -18.59 1.92
C ARG A 114 -3.28 -19.84 1.06
N VAL A 115 -3.75 -19.69 -0.19
CA VAL A 115 -3.91 -20.80 -1.15
C VAL A 115 -2.56 -21.41 -1.51
N GLU A 116 -1.52 -20.59 -1.68
CA GLU A 116 -0.17 -21.07 -1.93
C GLU A 116 0.39 -21.92 -0.77
N VAL A 117 0.14 -21.47 0.47
CA VAL A 117 0.54 -22.23 1.66
C VAL A 117 -0.20 -23.57 1.74
N THR A 118 -1.51 -23.58 1.48
CA THR A 118 -2.30 -24.82 1.44
C THR A 118 -1.87 -25.75 0.32
N ALA A 119 -1.60 -25.23 -0.88
CA ALA A 119 -1.11 -26.04 -2.01
C ALA A 119 0.23 -26.70 -1.69
N ASN A 120 1.16 -25.99 -1.05
CA ASN A 120 2.43 -26.56 -0.61
C ASN A 120 2.23 -27.65 0.45
N CYS A 121 1.29 -27.47 1.38
CA CYS A 121 0.94 -28.49 2.36
C CYS A 121 0.37 -29.75 1.69
N LEU A 122 -0.54 -29.59 0.72
CA LEU A 122 -1.07 -30.71 -0.06
C LEU A 122 0.01 -31.43 -0.87
N LEU A 123 0.96 -30.69 -1.45
CA LEU A 123 2.10 -31.27 -2.16
C LEU A 123 2.94 -32.15 -1.23
N LEU A 124 3.20 -31.70 0.00
CA LEU A 124 3.92 -32.51 1.00
C LEU A 124 3.15 -33.79 1.36
N ILE A 125 1.82 -33.72 1.48
CA ILE A 125 0.97 -34.88 1.74
C ILE A 125 1.05 -35.87 0.57
N VAL A 126 0.89 -35.39 -0.67
CA VAL A 126 0.97 -36.22 -1.89
C VAL A 126 2.36 -36.84 -2.03
N PHE A 127 3.42 -36.08 -1.76
CA PHE A 127 4.79 -36.58 -1.74
C PHE A 127 4.98 -37.70 -0.70
N GLY A 128 4.43 -37.52 0.50
CA GLY A 128 4.42 -38.56 1.54
C GLY A 128 3.69 -39.83 1.11
N CYS A 129 2.52 -39.70 0.45
CA CYS A 129 1.78 -40.82 -0.13
C CYS A 129 2.57 -41.53 -1.24
N LEU A 130 3.31 -40.77 -2.05
CA LEU A 130 4.15 -41.32 -3.12
C LEU A 130 5.33 -42.13 -2.54
N VAL A 131 5.99 -41.61 -1.50
CA VAL A 131 7.09 -42.32 -0.82
C VAL A 131 6.58 -43.60 -0.16
N SER A 132 5.41 -43.55 0.50
CA SER A 132 4.83 -44.74 1.14
C SER A 132 4.39 -45.78 0.12
N ALA A 133 3.75 -45.39 -0.99
CA ALA A 133 3.37 -46.30 -2.07
C ALA A 133 4.59 -46.95 -2.75
N ALA A 134 5.67 -46.17 -2.98
CA ALA A 134 6.92 -46.69 -3.53
C ALA A 134 7.60 -47.68 -2.58
N LEU A 135 7.60 -47.40 -1.26
CA LEU A 135 8.14 -48.28 -0.25
C LEU A 135 7.34 -49.59 -0.14
N ILE A 136 6.01 -49.52 -0.11
CA ILE A 136 5.13 -50.71 -0.09
C ILE A 136 5.37 -51.57 -1.33
N SER A 137 5.50 -50.95 -2.51
CA SER A 137 5.76 -51.65 -3.77
C SER A 137 7.15 -52.33 -3.77
N ALA A 138 8.17 -51.66 -3.25
CA ALA A 138 9.52 -52.22 -3.11
C ALA A 138 9.57 -53.41 -2.13
N VAL A 139 8.88 -53.30 -0.98
CA VAL A 139 8.78 -54.40 -0.01
C VAL A 139 7.98 -55.57 -0.58
N ALA A 140 6.84 -55.32 -1.23
CA ALA A 140 6.03 -56.36 -1.87
C ALA A 140 6.82 -57.14 -2.93
N ARG A 141 7.68 -56.45 -3.70
CA ARG A 141 8.64 -57.09 -4.61
C ARG A 141 9.64 -57.95 -3.84
N GLY A 142 10.28 -57.40 -2.82
CA GLY A 142 11.28 -58.13 -2.02
C GLY A 142 10.73 -59.41 -1.40
N ILE A 143 9.48 -59.39 -0.91
CA ILE A 143 8.79 -60.57 -0.40
C ILE A 143 8.48 -61.55 -1.54
N SER A 144 7.93 -61.07 -2.66
CA SER A 144 7.55 -61.92 -3.80
C SER A 144 8.74 -62.69 -4.38
N LEU A 145 9.92 -62.06 -4.45
CA LEU A 145 11.15 -62.69 -4.91
C LEU A 145 11.62 -63.80 -3.93
N ARG A 146 11.56 -63.53 -2.62
CA ARG A 146 11.95 -64.51 -1.58
C ARG A 146 11.00 -65.70 -1.47
N SER A 147 9.70 -65.49 -1.67
CA SER A 147 8.69 -66.56 -1.58
C SER A 147 8.65 -67.50 -2.78
N GLY A 148 9.44 -67.25 -3.85
CA GLY A 148 9.57 -68.17 -4.98
C GLY A 148 8.26 -68.49 -5.72
N THR A 149 7.25 -67.64 -5.58
CA THR A 149 5.91 -67.90 -6.12
C THR A 149 5.90 -67.82 -7.65
N ALA A 150 5.01 -68.56 -8.31
CA ALA A 150 4.87 -68.56 -9.77
C ALA A 150 4.60 -67.14 -10.35
N ALA A 151 4.10 -66.21 -9.53
CA ALA A 151 3.93 -64.80 -9.87
C ALA A 151 5.29 -64.08 -10.08
N ALA A 152 6.31 -64.38 -9.28
CA ALA A 152 7.66 -63.85 -9.44
C ALA A 152 8.30 -64.34 -10.75
N LYS A 153 8.10 -65.62 -11.08
CA LYS A 153 8.57 -66.22 -12.35
C LYS A 153 7.86 -65.65 -13.58
N ARG A 154 6.60 -65.21 -13.43
CA ARG A 154 5.83 -64.50 -14.46
C ARG A 154 6.20 -63.02 -14.61
N MET A 155 6.83 -62.38 -13.63
CA MET A 155 7.28 -60.97 -13.75
C MET A 155 8.68 -60.83 -14.39
N PHE A 156 9.33 -61.93 -14.76
CA PHE A 156 10.64 -61.93 -15.41
C PHE A 156 10.69 -61.10 -16.71
N TRP A 157 9.59 -61.02 -17.46
CA TRP A 157 9.51 -60.19 -18.67
C TRP A 157 9.46 -58.68 -18.38
N ALA A 158 9.04 -58.28 -17.18
CA ALA A 158 8.93 -56.88 -16.79
C ALA A 158 10.28 -56.30 -16.31
N TRP A 159 11.24 -57.16 -15.97
CA TRP A 159 12.58 -56.75 -15.53
C TRP A 159 13.63 -57.79 -15.95
N PRO A 160 14.24 -57.64 -17.14
CA PRO A 160 15.20 -58.60 -17.67
C PRO A 160 16.61 -58.32 -17.13
N GLU A 161 16.75 -58.01 -15.85
CA GLU A 161 18.07 -57.89 -15.23
C GLU A 161 18.55 -59.30 -14.91
N SER A 162 19.45 -59.74 -15.78
CA SER A 162 19.95 -61.10 -15.98
C SER A 162 20.78 -61.60 -14.81
N GLU A 163 20.51 -62.85 -14.41
CA GLU A 163 21.44 -63.97 -14.18
C GLU A 163 22.78 -63.84 -13.42
N SER A 164 23.23 -62.68 -12.96
CA SER A 164 24.45 -62.58 -12.15
C SER A 164 24.11 -62.37 -10.68
N SER A 165 24.64 -63.24 -9.81
CA SER A 165 24.55 -63.22 -8.35
C SER A 165 25.15 -61.98 -7.67
N GLU A 166 24.65 -60.79 -7.98
CA GLU A 166 24.92 -59.58 -7.20
C GLU A 166 23.59 -58.96 -6.79
N GLU A 167 23.21 -59.23 -5.54
CA GLU A 167 22.24 -58.53 -4.68
C GLU A 167 21.19 -57.68 -5.41
N ASP A 168 19.93 -58.15 -5.46
CA ASP A 168 18.80 -57.33 -5.93
C ASP A 168 18.68 -56.08 -5.02
N LYS A 169 19.18 -54.95 -5.52
CA LYS A 169 19.34 -53.71 -4.78
C LYS A 169 17.97 -53.11 -4.51
N TRP A 170 17.45 -53.29 -3.29
CA TRP A 170 16.15 -52.76 -2.85
C TRP A 170 15.98 -51.26 -3.12
N TYR A 171 17.09 -50.49 -3.10
CA TYR A 171 17.09 -49.07 -3.40
C TYR A 171 16.86 -48.76 -4.89
N LEU A 172 17.31 -49.61 -5.83
CA LEU A 172 17.03 -49.44 -7.26
C LEU A 172 15.55 -49.71 -7.55
N ALA A 173 14.99 -50.75 -6.92
CA ALA A 173 13.55 -51.02 -7.00
C ALA A 173 12.73 -49.85 -6.45
N PHE A 174 13.12 -49.31 -5.28
CA PHE A 174 12.48 -48.13 -4.68
C PHE A 174 12.53 -46.90 -5.60
N ILE A 175 13.72 -46.55 -6.13
CA ILE A 175 13.88 -45.41 -7.04
C ILE A 175 13.03 -45.60 -8.30
N THR A 176 12.96 -46.80 -8.85
CA THR A 176 12.19 -47.02 -10.08
C THR A 176 10.69 -46.96 -9.85
N PHE A 177 10.17 -47.45 -8.72
CA PHE A 177 8.77 -47.23 -8.34
C PHE A 177 8.48 -45.75 -8.07
N MET A 178 9.43 -45.01 -7.48
CA MET A 178 9.34 -43.55 -7.31
C MET A 178 9.17 -42.84 -8.66
N ILE A 179 10.00 -43.18 -9.66
CA ILE A 179 9.90 -42.63 -11.02
C ILE A 179 8.59 -43.04 -11.69
N GLY A 180 8.15 -44.29 -11.53
CA GLY A 180 6.89 -44.79 -12.06
C GLY A 180 5.66 -44.04 -11.52
N TYR A 181 5.72 -43.57 -10.28
CA TYR A 181 4.64 -42.79 -9.64
C TYR A 181 4.81 -41.27 -9.77
N ASN A 182 5.78 -40.76 -10.54
CA ASN A 182 6.05 -39.32 -10.66
C ASN A 182 4.82 -38.50 -11.13
N ASN A 183 3.89 -39.12 -11.87
CA ASN A 183 2.64 -38.48 -12.31
C ASN A 183 1.70 -38.08 -11.16
N LEU A 184 1.91 -38.57 -9.92
CA LEU A 184 1.14 -38.13 -8.76
C LEU A 184 1.46 -36.69 -8.36
N ILE A 185 2.66 -36.17 -8.65
CA ILE A 185 3.03 -34.78 -8.36
C ILE A 185 2.59 -33.93 -9.56
N PRO A 186 1.55 -33.09 -9.43
CA PRO A 186 1.08 -32.28 -10.53
C PRO A 186 2.01 -31.08 -10.72
N ILE A 187 3.11 -31.27 -11.46
CA ILE A 187 4.09 -30.21 -11.75
C ILE A 187 3.42 -29.02 -12.45
N SER A 188 2.40 -29.29 -13.27
CA SER A 188 1.62 -28.28 -14.00
C SER A 188 0.73 -27.42 -13.10
N LEU A 189 0.44 -27.83 -11.85
CA LEU A 189 -0.47 -27.11 -10.96
C LEU A 189 0.02 -25.68 -10.69
N TYR A 190 1.29 -25.51 -10.34
CA TYR A 190 1.85 -24.19 -10.02
C TYR A 190 1.80 -23.24 -11.21
N VAL A 191 2.25 -23.72 -12.37
CA VAL A 191 2.25 -22.93 -13.62
C VAL A 191 0.82 -22.54 -14.00
N THR A 192 -0.13 -23.47 -13.88
CA THR A 192 -1.54 -23.20 -14.19
C THR A 192 -2.13 -22.17 -13.22
N CYS A 193 -1.86 -22.29 -11.92
CA CYS A 193 -2.30 -21.32 -10.91
C CYS A 193 -1.74 -19.91 -11.18
N ASP A 194 -0.46 -19.79 -11.54
CA ASP A 194 0.15 -18.48 -11.84
C ASP A 194 -0.40 -17.85 -13.13
N LEU A 195 -0.69 -18.67 -14.15
CA LEU A 195 -1.38 -18.22 -15.36
C LEU A 195 -2.79 -17.72 -15.04
N VAL A 196 -3.56 -18.46 -14.23
CA VAL A 196 -4.91 -18.07 -13.80
C VAL A 196 -4.87 -16.74 -13.04
N ARG A 197 -3.96 -16.59 -12.06
CA ARG A 197 -3.79 -15.33 -11.31
C ARG A 197 -3.45 -14.15 -12.21
N THR A 198 -2.57 -14.37 -13.20
CA THR A 198 -2.20 -13.34 -14.17
C THR A 198 -3.37 -12.93 -15.05
N PHE A 199 -4.18 -13.90 -15.48
CA PHE A 199 -5.37 -13.64 -16.27
C PHE A 199 -6.44 -12.90 -15.46
N GLN A 200 -6.68 -13.30 -14.22
CA GLN A 200 -7.56 -12.59 -13.28
C GLN A 200 -7.12 -11.14 -13.07
N ALA A 201 -5.82 -10.89 -12.87
CA ALA A 201 -5.30 -9.54 -12.74
C ALA A 201 -5.62 -8.68 -13.98
N ARG A 202 -5.44 -9.24 -15.19
CA ARG A 202 -5.79 -8.55 -16.45
C ARG A 202 -7.28 -8.27 -16.61
N ILE A 203 -8.14 -9.13 -16.10
CA ILE A 203 -9.59 -8.89 -16.08
C ILE A 203 -9.90 -7.71 -15.17
N MET A 204 -9.33 -7.69 -13.96
CA MET A 204 -9.53 -6.60 -12.99
C MET A 204 -9.05 -5.24 -13.52
N GLU A 205 -7.91 -5.20 -14.22
CA GLU A 205 -7.39 -3.96 -14.82
C GLU A 205 -8.23 -3.44 -16.01
N ARG A 206 -9.00 -4.31 -16.65
CA ARG A 206 -9.87 -3.96 -17.78
C ARG A 206 -11.29 -3.56 -17.37
N ASP A 207 -11.61 -3.65 -16.09
CA ASP A 207 -12.94 -3.36 -15.58
C ASP A 207 -13.21 -1.84 -15.60
N GLN A 208 -14.22 -1.44 -16.38
CA GLN A 208 -14.64 -0.04 -16.50
C GLN A 208 -15.37 0.47 -15.25
N SER A 209 -15.95 -0.41 -14.44
CA SER A 209 -16.63 0.00 -13.20
C SER A 209 -15.67 0.52 -12.13
N MET A 210 -14.40 0.10 -12.19
CA MET A 210 -13.32 0.54 -11.30
C MET A 210 -12.50 1.69 -11.89
N TYR A 211 -13.00 2.37 -12.92
CA TYR A 211 -12.35 3.53 -13.52
C TYR A 211 -12.87 4.84 -12.90
N HIS A 212 -11.94 5.68 -12.43
CA HIS A 212 -12.26 6.98 -11.86
C HIS A 212 -12.01 8.09 -12.90
N ALA A 213 -13.09 8.74 -13.35
CA ALA A 213 -13.06 9.70 -14.45
C ALA A 213 -12.33 11.01 -14.12
N GLU A 214 -12.44 11.52 -12.89
CA GLU A 214 -11.83 12.81 -12.51
C GLU A 214 -10.29 12.75 -12.46
N THR A 215 -9.73 11.59 -12.10
CA THR A 215 -8.28 11.38 -12.00
C THR A 215 -7.69 10.59 -13.15
N ASP A 216 -8.50 10.24 -14.17
CA ASP A 216 -8.12 9.39 -15.31
C ASP A 216 -7.34 8.14 -14.87
N SER A 217 -7.85 7.46 -13.84
CA SER A 217 -7.14 6.36 -13.19
C SER A 217 -8.05 5.16 -12.97
N GLY A 218 -7.66 4.01 -13.53
CA GLY A 218 -8.31 2.72 -13.30
C GLY A 218 -7.67 1.88 -12.21
N CYS A 219 -8.28 0.74 -11.92
CA CYS A 219 -7.71 -0.30 -11.06
C CYS A 219 -6.36 -0.78 -11.62
N ARG A 220 -5.33 -0.81 -10.77
CA ARG A 220 -3.99 -1.31 -11.13
C ARG A 220 -3.57 -2.42 -10.19
N VAL A 221 -3.29 -3.60 -10.73
CA VAL A 221 -2.92 -4.76 -9.93
C VAL A 221 -1.40 -4.80 -9.75
N LYS A 222 -0.93 -4.48 -8.55
CA LYS A 222 0.52 -4.47 -8.23
C LYS A 222 1.10 -5.86 -7.91
N ASN A 223 0.26 -6.77 -7.41
CA ASN A 223 0.66 -8.12 -7.04
C ASN A 223 -0.48 -9.10 -7.33
N SER A 224 -0.34 -9.88 -8.40
CA SER A 224 -1.32 -10.89 -8.84
C SER A 224 -1.36 -12.13 -7.94
N GLY A 225 -0.32 -12.36 -7.12
CA GLY A 225 -0.25 -13.48 -6.19
C GLY A 225 -1.20 -13.38 -4.99
N LEU A 226 -1.98 -12.29 -4.89
CA LEU A 226 -2.90 -12.03 -3.78
C LEU A 226 -4.35 -11.88 -4.24
N ASN A 227 -4.64 -12.12 -5.52
CA ASN A 227 -5.98 -11.90 -6.08
C ASN A 227 -7.04 -12.72 -5.34
N GLU A 228 -6.74 -13.98 -5.04
CA GLU A 228 -7.63 -14.88 -4.29
C GLU A 228 -7.86 -14.45 -2.83
N ASN A 229 -6.95 -13.68 -2.25
CA ASN A 229 -7.10 -13.22 -0.86
C ASN A 229 -8.17 -12.14 -0.75
N LEU A 230 -8.50 -11.42 -1.84
CA LEU A 230 -9.56 -10.41 -1.83
C LEU A 230 -10.92 -11.01 -1.48
N GLY A 231 -11.17 -12.27 -1.84
CA GLY A 231 -12.39 -13.00 -1.47
C GLY A 231 -12.39 -13.56 -0.04
N GLN A 232 -11.29 -13.37 0.71
CA GLN A 232 -11.11 -13.90 2.07
C GLN A 232 -10.93 -12.77 3.11
N VAL A 233 -11.19 -11.52 2.73
CA VAL A 233 -11.07 -10.37 3.64
C VAL A 233 -12.25 -10.35 4.61
N GLU A 234 -11.96 -10.43 5.91
CA GLU A 234 -12.96 -10.34 6.99
C GLU A 234 -13.04 -8.93 7.57
N PHE A 235 -11.88 -8.27 7.71
CA PHE A 235 -11.78 -6.93 8.29
C PHE A 235 -11.19 -5.96 7.27
N VAL A 236 -11.89 -4.85 7.05
CA VAL A 236 -11.39 -3.72 6.25
C VAL A 236 -11.02 -2.60 7.20
N LEU A 237 -9.72 -2.34 7.33
CA LEU A 237 -9.21 -1.19 8.08
C LEU A 237 -9.13 0.00 7.12
N THR A 238 -10.01 0.98 7.32
CA THR A 238 -10.07 2.19 6.49
C THR A 238 -9.47 3.37 7.21
N ASP A 239 -8.62 4.13 6.53
CA ASP A 239 -8.23 5.46 7.01
C ASP A 239 -9.40 6.44 6.84
N LYS A 240 -9.51 7.45 7.71
CA LYS A 240 -10.56 8.46 7.60
C LYS A 240 -10.20 9.47 6.52
N THR A 241 -9.04 10.11 6.66
CA THR A 241 -8.64 11.23 5.80
C THR A 241 -8.12 10.72 4.48
N GLY A 242 -8.65 11.23 3.36
CA GLY A 242 -8.21 10.85 2.02
C GLY A 242 -8.70 9.48 1.54
N THR A 243 -9.43 8.72 2.37
CA THR A 243 -10.13 7.49 1.95
C THR A 243 -11.64 7.61 2.15
N LEU A 244 -12.11 7.82 3.39
CA LEU A 244 -13.55 8.01 3.65
C LEU A 244 -14.01 9.43 3.34
N THR A 245 -13.20 10.43 3.65
CA THR A 245 -13.53 11.83 3.43
C THR A 245 -12.67 12.44 2.32
N GLN A 246 -13.33 13.12 1.38
CA GLN A 246 -12.63 14.02 0.46
C GLN A 246 -12.06 15.21 1.26
N ASN A 247 -10.87 15.69 0.89
CA ASN A 247 -10.24 16.87 1.50
C ASN A 247 -10.87 18.17 0.98
N HIS A 248 -12.20 18.27 1.04
CA HIS A 248 -12.97 19.43 0.63
C HIS A 248 -14.00 19.77 1.71
N MET A 249 -13.73 20.83 2.47
CA MET A 249 -14.60 21.27 3.56
C MET A 249 -15.59 22.30 3.06
N GLN A 250 -16.88 21.98 3.12
CA GLN A 250 -17.96 22.90 2.80
C GLN A 250 -18.69 23.31 4.07
N PHE A 251 -18.93 24.60 4.23
CA PHE A 251 -19.79 25.10 5.29
C PHE A 251 -21.25 24.82 4.92
N LYS A 252 -21.98 24.11 5.78
CA LYS A 252 -23.39 23.74 5.53
C LYS A 252 -24.38 24.42 6.46
N ALA A 253 -24.10 24.42 7.76
CA ALA A 253 -25.00 24.98 8.76
C ALA A 253 -24.22 25.56 9.95
N CYS A 254 -24.85 26.50 10.67
CA CYS A 254 -24.39 26.97 11.97
C CYS A 254 -25.57 27.26 12.90
N SER A 255 -25.33 27.28 14.20
CA SER A 255 -26.29 27.76 15.19
C SER A 255 -25.77 29.06 15.80
N ILE A 256 -26.56 30.13 15.74
CA ILE A 256 -26.26 31.43 16.33
C ILE A 256 -27.43 31.80 17.25
N GLU A 257 -27.14 32.05 18.52
CA GLU A 257 -28.16 32.37 19.56
C GLU A 257 -29.32 31.37 19.64
N GLY A 258 -29.03 30.08 19.41
CA GLY A 258 -30.04 29.02 19.44
C GLY A 258 -30.90 28.91 18.17
N GLN A 259 -30.67 29.77 17.17
CA GLN A 259 -31.28 29.65 15.85
C GLN A 259 -30.33 28.91 14.89
N ILE A 260 -30.82 27.87 14.23
CA ILE A 260 -30.07 27.08 13.26
C ILE A 260 -30.28 27.68 11.87
N TYR A 261 -29.17 27.99 11.21
CA TYR A 261 -29.08 28.48 9.84
C TYR A 261 -28.47 27.37 8.99
N GLY A 262 -29.12 26.99 7.89
CA GLY A 262 -28.79 25.82 7.07
C GLY A 262 -29.79 24.67 7.27
N HIS A 263 -29.91 23.80 6.26
CA HIS A 263 -30.75 22.61 6.35
C HIS A 263 -30.00 21.49 7.06
N TRP A 264 -30.59 20.97 8.14
CA TRP A 264 -30.08 19.85 8.91
C TRP A 264 -31.09 18.72 8.87
N ASP A 265 -30.70 17.60 8.27
CA ASP A 265 -31.44 16.34 8.28
C ASP A 265 -30.97 15.50 9.49
N GLU A 266 -31.91 14.90 10.23
CA GLU A 266 -31.58 14.08 11.40
C GLU A 266 -30.92 12.75 11.02
N GLU A 267 -31.18 12.22 9.82
CA GLU A 267 -30.60 10.94 9.36
C GLU A 267 -29.31 11.13 8.56
N LEU A 268 -29.23 12.17 7.74
CA LEU A 268 -28.12 12.42 6.81
C LEU A 268 -27.16 13.53 7.28
N GLY A 269 -27.53 14.30 8.30
CA GLY A 269 -26.78 15.47 8.77
C GLY A 269 -27.02 16.71 7.91
N ALA A 270 -26.03 17.59 7.83
CA ALA A 270 -26.17 18.85 7.08
C ALA A 270 -26.21 18.61 5.57
N THR A 271 -27.27 19.06 4.91
CA THR A 271 -27.50 18.88 3.48
C THR A 271 -27.09 20.12 2.67
N ASP A 272 -26.99 19.98 1.36
CA ASP A 272 -26.60 21.04 0.42
C ASP A 272 -27.67 22.13 0.25
N GLU A 273 -28.84 21.97 0.87
CA GLU A 273 -29.94 22.92 0.76
C GLU A 273 -29.74 24.11 1.71
N ILE A 274 -29.75 25.32 1.14
CA ILE A 274 -29.68 26.56 1.90
C ILE A 274 -31.07 26.87 2.44
N ALA A 275 -31.37 26.42 3.66
CA ALA A 275 -32.55 26.84 4.41
C ALA A 275 -32.18 27.93 5.42
N ASN A 276 -32.97 29.01 5.47
CA ASN A 276 -32.84 30.12 6.43
C ASN A 276 -31.45 30.80 6.43
N MET A 277 -31.22 31.73 5.49
CA MET A 277 -30.08 32.66 5.61
C MET A 277 -30.33 33.64 6.76
N PRO A 278 -29.31 34.00 7.55
CA PRO A 278 -29.44 35.02 8.59
C PRO A 278 -29.97 36.33 8.00
N PRO A 279 -30.83 37.04 8.71
CA PRO A 279 -31.42 38.27 8.21
C PRO A 279 -30.31 39.31 7.90
N PRO A 280 -30.53 40.18 6.89
CA PRO A 280 -29.47 41.00 6.28
C PRO A 280 -28.79 42.03 7.20
N HIS A 281 -29.28 42.21 8.43
CA HIS A 281 -28.65 43.05 9.44
C HIS A 281 -27.53 42.34 10.22
N ILE A 282 -27.45 41.01 10.14
CA ILE A 282 -26.42 40.16 10.79
C ILE A 282 -25.36 39.75 9.77
N SER A 283 -25.74 39.53 8.51
CA SER A 283 -24.83 39.13 7.44
C SER A 283 -24.37 40.31 6.60
N VAL A 284 -23.09 40.69 6.72
CA VAL A 284 -22.44 41.55 5.72
C VAL A 284 -21.89 40.65 4.62
N PRO A 285 -22.21 40.85 3.33
CA PRO A 285 -21.61 40.06 2.26
C PRO A 285 -20.09 40.31 2.26
N LEU A 286 -19.30 39.25 2.43
CA LEU A 286 -17.88 39.30 2.13
C LEU A 286 -17.73 39.50 0.62
N ALA A 287 -17.45 40.74 0.23
CA ALA A 287 -17.24 41.23 -1.12
C ALA A 287 -18.48 41.29 -2.04
N GLY A 288 -19.12 42.46 -2.08
CA GLY A 288 -19.41 43.20 -3.32
C GLY A 288 -20.34 42.63 -4.40
N ALA A 289 -20.91 41.44 -4.27
CA ALA A 289 -21.91 40.93 -5.20
C ALA A 289 -23.17 40.48 -4.44
N PRO A 290 -24.36 41.05 -4.75
CA PRO A 290 -25.59 40.51 -4.21
C PRO A 290 -25.77 39.08 -4.76
N LEU A 291 -26.01 38.12 -3.86
CA LEU A 291 -26.43 36.75 -4.19
C LEU A 291 -27.77 36.81 -4.94
N GLN A 292 -27.73 37.03 -6.26
CA GLN A 292 -28.88 36.84 -7.12
C GLN A 292 -29.13 35.34 -7.27
N LYS A 293 -30.20 34.86 -6.62
CA LYS A 293 -31.01 33.68 -6.95
C LYS A 293 -30.36 32.67 -7.90
N ALA A 294 -29.52 31.79 -7.37
CA ALA A 294 -29.19 30.52 -8.01
C ALA A 294 -30.32 29.50 -7.77
N GLN A 295 -31.53 29.78 -8.27
CA GLN A 295 -32.64 28.82 -8.29
C GLN A 295 -33.65 29.21 -9.39
N GLN A 296 -33.28 28.95 -10.64
CA GLN A 296 -34.15 28.63 -11.79
C GLN A 296 -33.29 28.57 -13.05
N ASP A 297 -32.64 27.42 -13.31
CA ASP A 297 -32.32 26.94 -14.68
C ASP A 297 -31.66 25.55 -14.66
N ARG A 298 -32.30 24.59 -13.96
CA ARG A 298 -32.04 23.15 -14.13
C ARG A 298 -33.34 22.35 -14.30
N ARG A 299 -34.36 22.96 -14.91
CA ARG A 299 -35.49 22.23 -15.49
C ARG A 299 -35.50 22.54 -16.98
N HIS A 300 -34.82 21.70 -17.75
CA HIS A 300 -35.10 21.35 -19.16
C HIS A 300 -33.81 20.89 -19.87
N THR A 301 -33.26 19.74 -19.48
CA THR A 301 -32.55 18.82 -20.40
C THR A 301 -32.61 17.39 -19.86
N ASP A 302 -33.81 16.90 -19.56
CA ASP A 302 -34.09 15.46 -19.61
C ASP A 302 -34.99 15.23 -20.82
N GLY A 303 -34.37 14.73 -21.87
CA GLY A 303 -34.98 14.50 -23.17
C GLY A 303 -34.21 13.43 -23.91
N ALA A 304 -34.44 12.18 -23.48
CA ALA A 304 -34.40 10.95 -24.28
C ALA A 304 -33.18 10.70 -25.19
N ARG A 305 -32.47 9.58 -24.94
CA ARG A 305 -32.29 8.49 -25.92
C ARG A 305 -31.50 7.31 -25.33
N VAL A 306 -32.20 6.21 -25.18
CA VAL A 306 -31.71 4.82 -25.33
C VAL A 306 -32.57 4.26 -26.47
N PRO A 307 -31.98 3.51 -27.43
CA PRO A 307 -31.89 2.06 -27.27
C PRO A 307 -30.46 1.57 -27.02
#